data_AF-W4RNB0-F1
#
_entry.id   AF-W4RNB0-F1
#
_cell.length_a   1.000
_cell.length_b   1.000
_cell.length_c   1.000
_cell.angle_alpha   90.00
_cell.angle_beta   90.00
_cell.angle_gamma   90.00
#
_symmetry.space_group_name_H-M   'P 1'
#
loop_
_entity.id
_entity.type
_entity.pdbx_description
1 polymer ?
#
loop_
_entity_poly.entity_id
_entity_poly.type
_entity_poly.pdbx_seq_one_letter_code
_entity_poly.pdbx_strand_id
1 'polypeptide(L)' 'MLVGIRPEIAQTIVNLGIDLNQFTTKNTLKKGIEAALELTNKKIVSLEGAK' A
#
# COMPACT_ATOMS: atom_id res chain seq x y z
N MET A 1 -5.60 -3.12 -2.99
CA MET A 1 -4.67 -2.50 -2.02
C MET A 1 -4.64 -1.00 -2.28
N LEU A 2 -4.75 -0.18 -1.24
CA LEU A 2 -4.79 1.28 -1.36
C LEU A 2 -3.62 1.89 -0.55
N VAL A 3 -2.90 2.85 -1.12
CA VAL A 3 -1.66 3.37 -0.53
C VAL A 3 -1.76 4.89 -0.35
N GLY A 4 -1.16 5.44 0.71
CA GLY A 4 -1.08 6.90 0.90
C GLY A 4 -2.42 7.58 1.24
N ILE A 5 -3.38 6.80 1.72
CA ILE A 5 -4.72 7.21 2.15
C ILE A 5 -4.63 7.75 3.58
N ARG A 6 -4.99 9.02 3.78
CA ARG A 6 -5.08 9.60 5.14
C ARG A 6 -6.22 8.90 5.92
N PRO A 7 -6.06 8.64 7.23
CA PRO A 7 -7.09 7.97 8.02
C PRO A 7 -8.49 8.60 7.92
N GLU A 8 -8.56 9.93 7.82
CA GLU A 8 -9.81 10.69 7.65
C GLU A 8 -10.56 10.32 6.35
N ILE A 9 -9.85 10.13 5.25
CA ILE A 9 -10.44 9.80 3.94
C ILE A 9 -10.91 8.34 3.96
N ALA A 10 -10.21 7.45 4.68
CA ALA A 10 -10.60 6.06 4.84
C ALA A 10 -11.92 5.97 5.62
N GLN A 11 -12.05 6.73 6.70
CA GLN A 11 -13.30 6.81 7.47
C GLN A 11 -14.47 7.30 6.62
N THR A 12 -14.28 8.36 5.82
CA THR A 12 -15.33 8.86 4.93
C THR A 12 -15.79 7.79 3.94
N ILE A 13 -14.86 7.01 3.38
CA ILE A 13 -15.18 5.90 2.46
C ILE A 13 -15.99 4.80 3.17
N VAL A 14 -15.63 4.42 4.42
CA VAL A 14 -16.42 3.48 5.24
C VAL A 14 -17.83 4.02 5.48
N ASN A 15 -17.96 5.31 5.81
CA ASN A 15 -19.26 5.95 6.06
C ASN A 15 -20.13 6.02 4.80
N LEU A 16 -19.53 6.02 3.61
CA LEU A 16 -20.25 5.93 2.32
C LEU A 16 -20.74 4.51 1.99
N GLY A 17 -20.50 3.53 2.87
CA GLY A 17 -20.95 2.15 2.71
C GLY A 17 -19.95 1.26 1.95
N ILE A 18 -18.71 1.71 1.75
CA ILE A 18 -17.66 0.91 1.11
C ILE A 18 -16.87 0.18 2.20
N ASP A 19 -16.84 -1.15 2.13
CA ASP A 19 -16.08 -1.97 3.07
C ASP A 19 -14.58 -1.95 2.76
N LEU A 20 -13.86 -1.09 3.48
CA LEU A 20 -12.40 -0.99 3.39
C LEU A 20 -11.66 -2.15 4.06
N ASN A 21 -12.30 -3.04 4.84
CA ASN A 21 -11.61 -4.21 5.41
C ASN A 21 -11.15 -5.19 4.32
N GLN A 22 -11.83 -5.20 3.17
CA GLN A 22 -11.44 -6.00 2.01
C GLN A 22 -10.20 -5.43 1.29
N PHE A 23 -9.85 -4.18 1.56
CA PHE A 23 -8.73 -3.49 0.95
C PHE A 23 -7.58 -3.34 1.95
N THR A 24 -6.48 -4.07 1.74
CA THR A 24 -5.25 -3.78 2.48
C THR A 24 -4.82 -2.33 2.21
N THR A 25 -4.75 -1.52 3.26
CA THR A 25 -4.25 -0.15 3.19
C THR A 25 -2.80 -0.08 3.68
N LYS A 26 -1.98 0.77 3.06
CA LYS A 26 -0.62 1.06 3.52
C LYS A 26 -0.42 2.58 3.59
N ASN A 27 0.22 3.04 4.65
CA ASN A 27 0.39 4.48 4.90
C ASN A 27 1.33 5.17 3.90
N THR A 28 2.22 4.43 3.25
CA THR A 28 3.22 5.00 2.32
C THR A 28 3.30 4.22 1.03
N LEU A 29 3.63 4.93 -0.05
CA LEU A 29 3.87 4.33 -1.36
C LEU A 29 5.00 3.28 -1.31
N LYS A 30 6.07 3.56 -0.56
CA LYS A 30 7.21 2.63 -0.37
C LYS A 30 6.75 1.27 0.16
N LYS A 31 6.00 1.26 1.28
CA LYS A 31 5.46 0.02 1.87
C LYS A 31 4.45 -0.68 0.95
N GLY A 32 3.73 0.10 0.14
CA GLY A 32 2.81 -0.42 -0.88
C GLY A 32 3.55 -1.14 -2.00
N ILE A 33 4.62 -0.53 -2.51
CA ILE A 33 5.51 -1.12 -3.53
C ILE A 33 6.19 -2.38 -2.98
N GLU A 34 6.71 -2.35 -1.75
CA GLU A 34 7.27 -3.52 -1.07
C GLU A 34 6.28 -4.69 -1.05
N ALA A 35 5.07 -4.46 -0.52
CA ALA A 35 4.04 -5.49 -0.45
C ALA A 35 3.58 -5.96 -1.84
N ALA A 36 3.48 -5.06 -2.83
CA ALA A 36 3.11 -5.41 -4.21
C ALA A 36 4.18 -6.29 -4.88
N LEU A 37 5.46 -6.02 -4.62
CA LEU A 37 6.56 -6.86 -5.11
C LEU A 37 6.52 -8.24 -4.45
N GLU A 38 6.32 -8.31 -3.13
CA GLU A 38 6.16 -9.59 -2.41
C GLU A 38 4.99 -10.42 -2.96
N LEU A 39 3.84 -9.79 -3.22
CA LEU A 39 2.67 -10.45 -3.82
C LEU A 39 2.95 -11.00 -5.23
N THR A 40 3.87 -10.37 -5.97
CA THR A 40 4.27 -10.82 -7.31
C THR A 40 5.48 -11.76 -7.29
N ASN A 41 5.87 -12.29 -6.12
CA ASN A 41 7.08 -13.12 -5.92
C ASN A 41 8.39 -12.41 -6.36
N LYS A 42 8.39 -11.07 -6.33
CA LYS A 42 9.56 -10.24 -6.61
C LYS A 42 10.09 -9.67 -5.29
N LYS A 43 11.40 -9.45 -5.20
CA LYS A 43 12.02 -8.82 -4.04
C LYS A 43 12.70 -7.54 -4.47
N ILE A 44 12.60 -6.50 -3.64
CA ILE A 44 13.44 -5.32 -3.80
C ILE A 44 14.87 -5.75 -3.47
N VAL A 45 15.76 -5.64 -4.45
CA VAL A 45 17.20 -5.84 -4.25
C VAL A 45 17.87 -4.48 -4.28
N SER A 46 18.68 -4.18 -3.26
CA SER A 46 19.55 -3.02 -3.28
C SER A 46 20.72 -3.33 -4.21
N LEU A 47 20.80 -2.63 -5.35
CA LEU A 47 21.98 -2.68 -6.20
C LEU A 47 23.06 -1.81 -5.55
N GLU A 48 23.89 -2.41 -4.71
CA GLU A 48 25.18 -1.82 -4.32
C GLU A 48 26.05 -1.73 -5.58
N GLY A 49 25.98 -0.59 -6.28
CA GLY A 49 26.76 -0.40 -7.51
C GLY A 49 26.33 0.72 -8.45
N ALA A 50 25.30 1.52 -8.15
CA ALA A 50 25.07 2.76 -8.88
C ALA A 50 26.05 3.83 -8.37
N LYS A 51 27.26 3.82 -8.94
CA LYS A 51 28.26 4.88 -8.81
C LYS A 51 27.82 6.11 -9.62
#